data_AF-A0A8S0RW81-F1
#
_entry.id   AF-A0A8S0RW81-F1
#
_cell.length_a   1.000
_cell.length_b   1.000
_cell.length_c   1.000
_cell.angle_alpha   90.00
_cell.angle_beta   90.00
_cell.angle_gamma   90.00
#
_symmetry.space_group_name_H-M   'P 1'
#
loop_
_entity.id
_entity.type
_entity.pdbx_description
1 polymer ?
#
loop_
_entity_poly.entity_id
_entity_poly.type
_entity_poly.pdbx_seq_one_letter_code
_entity_poly.pdbx_strand_id
1 'polypeptide(L)' 'MVVLASQLFCWTGQFIGHGVFEKRAPALLDNLVQAFLMAPFFVLLEALSFFGYEPYPGFNTRVKAKIDAEIKEWKEKKIS' A
#
# COMPACT_ATOMS: atom_id res chain seq x y z
N MET A 1 -12.29 -19.81 28.94
CA MET A 1 -11.57 -19.71 27.65
C MET A 1 -12.24 -18.73 26.67
N VAL A 2 -13.57 -18.76 26.50
CA VAL A 2 -14.28 -17.82 25.60
C VAL A 2 -14.20 -16.35 26.03
N VAL A 3 -14.24 -16.06 27.34
CA VAL A 3 -14.23 -14.69 27.88
C VAL A 3 -12.90 -13.95 27.64
N LEU A 4 -11.78 -14.67 27.66
CA LEU A 4 -10.45 -14.11 27.38
C LEU A 4 -10.28 -13.79 25.89
N ALA A 5 -10.79 -14.66 25.02
CA ALA A 5 -10.77 -14.43 23.57
C ALA A 5 -11.64 -13.24 23.18
N SER A 6 -12.85 -13.13 23.74
CA SER A 6 -13.73 -11.99 23.47
C SER A 6 -13.18 -10.69 24.05
N GLN A 7 -12.53 -10.69 25.22
CA GLN A 7 -11.84 -9.51 25.74
C GLN A 7 -10.66 -9.09 24.87
N LEU A 8 -9.86 -10.03 24.38
CA LEU A 8 -8.73 -9.71 23.50
C LEU A 8 -9.22 -9.15 22.16
N PHE A 9 -10.27 -9.71 21.57
CA PHE A 9 -10.86 -9.20 20.33
C PHE A 9 -11.56 -7.85 20.51
N CYS A 10 -12.36 -7.68 21.58
CA CYS A 10 -12.99 -6.39 21.88
C CYS A 10 -11.94 -5.32 22.15
N TRP A 11 -10.87 -5.62 22.90
CA TRP A 11 -9.79 -4.67 23.15
C TRP A 11 -8.97 -4.35 21.89
N THR A 12 -8.69 -5.35 21.05
CA THR A 12 -8.01 -5.15 19.76
C THR A 12 -8.86 -4.29 18.83
N GLY A 13 -10.17 -4.53 18.75
CA GLY A 13 -11.10 -3.72 17.99
C GLY A 13 -11.25 -2.30 18.52
N GLN A 14 -11.24 -2.12 19.85
CA GLN A 14 -11.25 -0.79 20.48
C GLN A 14 -9.94 -0.05 20.24
N PHE A 15 -8.79 -0.73 20.25
CA PHE A 15 -7.47 -0.16 19.96
C PHE A 15 -7.31 0.19 18.47
N ILE A 16 -7.82 -0.65 17.57
CA ILE A 16 -7.87 -0.38 16.13
C ILE A 16 -8.84 0.77 15.86
N GLY A 17 -10.04 0.75 16.45
CA GLY A 17 -11.05 1.79 16.25
C GLY A 17 -10.62 3.16 16.75
N HIS A 18 -10.12 3.26 17.99
CA HIS A 18 -9.59 4.53 18.52
C HIS A 18 -8.26 4.92 17.87
N GLY A 19 -7.38 3.95 17.58
CA GLY A 19 -6.06 4.19 16.98
C GLY A 19 -6.12 4.64 15.51
N VAL A 20 -7.08 4.12 14.73
CA VAL A 20 -7.36 4.54 13.36
C VAL A 20 -8.06 5.90 13.33
N PHE A 21 -8.88 6.23 14.34
CA PHE A 21 -9.69 7.45 14.33
C PHE A 21 -9.02 8.67 14.98
N GLU A 22 -8.03 8.52 15.87
CA GLU A 22 -7.43 9.66 16.60
C GLU A 22 -6.02 10.12 16.20
N LYS A 23 -5.17 9.37 15.47
CA LYS A 23 -3.77 9.80 15.29
C LYS A 23 -3.16 9.44 13.94
N ARG A 24 -2.87 10.46 13.13
CA ARG A 24 -1.51 10.80 12.65
C ARG A 24 -0.57 9.67 12.20
N ALA A 25 -1.08 8.56 11.65
CA ALA A 25 -0.34 7.64 10.78
C ALA A 25 -0.94 7.47 9.36
N PRO A 26 -1.63 8.47 8.76
CA PRO A 26 -2.10 8.38 7.38
C PRO A 26 -0.97 8.45 6.34
N ALA A 27 0.30 8.37 6.76
CA ALA A 27 1.44 8.29 5.84
C ALA A 27 2.13 6.90 5.88
N LEU A 28 2.18 6.25 7.05
CA LEU A 28 2.82 4.93 7.19
C LEU A 28 1.86 3.79 6.85
N LEU A 29 0.63 3.82 7.37
CA LEU A 29 -0.40 2.85 6.96
C LEU A 29 -0.81 3.09 5.52
N ASP A 30 -0.82 4.33 5.05
CA ASP A 30 -1.12 4.66 3.66
C ASP A 30 -0.01 4.18 2.71
N ASN A 31 1.28 4.44 3.00
CA ASN A 31 2.39 3.88 2.20
C ASN A 31 2.45 2.35 2.26
N LEU A 32 2.15 1.73 3.41
CA LEU A 32 2.06 0.26 3.52
C LEU A 32 0.89 -0.30 2.72
N VAL A 33 -0.33 0.22 2.90
CA VAL A 33 -1.52 -0.22 2.16
C VAL A 33 -1.37 0.07 0.67
N GLN A 34 -0.82 1.22 0.29
CA GLN A 34 -0.49 1.56 -1.09
C GLN A 34 0.53 0.56 -1.66
N ALA A 35 1.63 0.27 -0.97
CA ALA A 35 2.60 -0.73 -1.43
C ALA A 35 1.99 -2.13 -1.51
N PHE A 36 1.13 -2.50 -0.54
CA PHE A 36 0.48 -3.80 -0.48
C PHE A 36 -0.64 -3.97 -1.50
N LEU A 37 -1.30 -2.90 -1.92
CA LEU A 37 -2.24 -2.89 -3.04
C LEU A 37 -1.47 -2.85 -4.37
N MET A 38 -0.41 -2.04 -4.46
CA MET A 38 0.35 -1.82 -5.68
C MET A 38 1.16 -3.07 -6.09
N ALA A 39 1.71 -3.84 -5.14
CA ALA A 39 2.45 -5.07 -5.44
C ALA A 39 1.60 -6.13 -6.19
N PRO A 40 0.45 -6.61 -5.70
CA PRO A 40 -0.39 -7.54 -6.43
C PRO A 40 -0.98 -6.91 -7.69
N PHE A 41 -1.29 -5.61 -7.69
CA PHE A 41 -1.77 -4.92 -8.89
C PHE A 41 -0.72 -4.89 -10.01
N PHE A 42 0.55 -4.65 -9.66
CA PHE A 42 1.67 -4.63 -10.59
C PHE A 42 1.93 -6.02 -11.19
N VAL A 43 1.91 -7.07 -10.35
CA VAL A 43 2.03 -8.46 -10.82
C VAL A 43 0.86 -8.85 -11.73
N LEU A 44 -0.36 -8.42 -11.41
CA LEU A 44 -1.54 -8.66 -12.26
C LEU A 44 -1.39 -7.98 -13.62
N LEU A 45 -0.92 -6.72 -13.65
CA LEU A 45 -0.68 -5.96 -14.88
C LEU A 45 0.45 -6.55 -15.73
N GLU A 46 1.50 -7.08 -15.09
CA GLU A 46 2.58 -7.81 -15.76
C GLU A 46 2.07 -9.12 -16.35
N ALA A 47 1.24 -9.87 -15.62
CA ALA A 47 0.60 -11.10 -16.11
C ALA A 47 -0.36 -10.83 -17.28
N LEU A 48 -1.13 -9.75 -17.22
CA LEU A 48 -2.00 -9.29 -18.33
C LEU A 48 -1.19 -8.86 -19.56
N SER A 49 -0.10 -8.11 -19.35
CA SER A 49 0.82 -7.73 -20.43
C SER A 49 1.49 -8.94 -21.07
N PHE A 50 1.87 -9.94 -20.26
CA PHE A 50 2.42 -11.21 -20.74
C PHE A 50 1.41 -12.01 -21.58
N PHE A 51 0.13 -11.90 -21.25
CA PHE A 51 -0.97 -12.47 -22.05
C PHE A 51 -1.28 -11.69 -23.34
N GLY A 52 -0.56 -10.60 -23.63
CA GLY A 52 -0.78 -9.73 -24.80
C GLY A 52 -1.91 -8.71 -24.62
N TYR A 53 -2.46 -8.58 -23.41
CA TYR A 53 -3.46 -7.59 -23.06
C TYR A 53 -2.76 -6.32 -22.59
N GLU A 54 -2.55 -5.38 -23.50
CA GLU A 54 -2.03 -4.06 -23.16
C GLU A 54 -3.20 -3.16 -22.74
N PRO A 55 -3.38 -2.83 -21.45
CA PRO A 55 -4.59 -2.14 -20.98
C PRO A 55 -4.78 -0.78 -21.68
N TYR A 56 -3.69 -0.06 -21.98
CA TYR A 56 -3.64 1.11 -22.87
C TYR A 56 -2.21 1.32 -23.38
N PRO A 57 -2.01 1.79 -24.64
CA PRO A 57 -0.68 2.09 -25.17
C PRO A 57 0.06 3.10 -24.30
N GLY A 58 1.23 2.71 -23.82
CA GLY A 58 2.10 3.55 -22.98
C GLY A 58 1.83 3.49 -21.46
N PHE A 59 0.99 2.57 -20.99
CA PHE A 59 0.73 2.36 -19.56
C PHE A 59 2.01 2.02 -18.77
N ASN A 60 2.80 1.06 -19.25
CA ASN A 60 4.07 0.66 -18.62
C ASN A 60 5.05 1.82 -18.49
N THR A 61 5.13 2.68 -19.51
CA THR A 61 5.99 3.88 -19.51
C THR A 61 5.55 4.87 -18.44
N ARG A 62 4.24 5.10 -18.29
CA ARG A 62 3.69 5.99 -17.26
C ARG A 62 3.93 5.46 -15.85
N VAL A 63 3.75 4.16 -15.64
CA VAL A 63 4.00 3.51 -14.34
C VAL A 63 5.49 3.59 -13.98
N LYS A 64 6.39 3.25 -14.91
CA LYS A 64 7.84 3.41 -14.71
C LYS A 64 8.22 4.85 -14.39
N ALA A 65 7.69 5.83 -15.13
CA ALA A 65 7.99 7.24 -14.90
C ALA A 65 7.56 7.70 -13.48
N LYS A 66 6.42 7.19 -12.98
CA LYS A 66 5.94 7.50 -11.63
C LYS A 66 6.82 6.88 -10.54
N ILE A 67 7.22 5.61 -10.72
CA ILE A 67 8.14 4.91 -9.80
C ILE A 67 9.50 5.62 -9.76
N ASP A 68 10.05 6.01 -10.91
CA ASP A 68 11.33 6.72 -10.98
C ASP A 68 11.28 8.07 -10.26
N ALA A 69 10.17 8.81 -10.41
CA ALA A 69 9.94 10.07 -9.70
C ALA A 69 9.87 9.86 -8.18
N GLU A 70 9.14 8.86 -7.70
CA GLU A 70 9.06 8.54 -6.26
C GLU A 70 10.41 8.09 -5.69
N ILE A 71 11.18 7.29 -6.43
CA ILE A 71 12.54 6.87 -6.02
C ILE A 71 13.47 8.08 -5.92
N LYS A 72 13.37 9.03 -6.85
CA LYS A 72 14.15 10.26 -6.83
C LYS A 72 13.82 11.11 -5.59
N GLU A 73 12.55 11.35 -5.32
CA GLU A 73 12.10 12.06 -4.12
C GLU A 73 12.58 11.37 -2.82
N TRP A 74 12.50 10.05 -2.76
CA TRP A 74 12.97 9.28 -1.61
C TRP A 74 14.48 9.40 -1.40
N LYS A 75 15.28 9.36 -2.49
CA LYS A 75 16.73 9.57 -2.44
C LYS A 75 17.09 10.97 -1.96
N GLU A 76 16.42 12.01 -2.45
CA GLU A 76 16.65 13.40 -2.03
C GLU A 76 16.32 13.60 -0.55
N LYS A 77 15.20 13.05 -0.08
CA LYS A 77 14.82 13.08 1.35
C LYS A 77 15.77 12.33 2.29
N LYS A 78 16.47 11.30 1.80
CA LYS A 78 17.37 10.48 2.61
C LYS A 78 18.76 11.10 2.77
N ILE A 79 19.11 12.06 1.90
CA ILE A 79 20.42 12.75 1.89
C ILE A 79 20.36 14.07 2.69
N SER A 80 19.17 14.65 2.90
CA SER A 80 18.91 15.79 3.79
C SER A 80 18.77 15.36 5.26
#